data_AF-A0AB34JKX1-F1
#
_entry.id   AF-A0AB34JKX1-F1
#
_cell.length_a   1.000
_cell.length_b   1.000
_cell.length_c   1.000
_cell.angle_alpha   90.00
_cell.angle_beta   90.00
_cell.angle_gamma   90.00
#
_symmetry.space_group_name_H-M   'P 1'
#
loop_
_entity.id
_entity.type
_entity.pdbx_description
1 polymer ?
#
loop_
_entity_poly.entity_id
_entity_poly.type
_entity_poly.pdbx_seq_one_letter_code
_entity_poly.pdbx_strand_id
1 'polypeptide(L)'
;MGRSEWQFERFTFTPCAQMRKDLRRRAPHYISDWKQGWSSKVLSSTFFMFFTSIAPAITFAGVLDAETKKDGVSQLGPVEVLFSTFLTGAIFAIFGGQPLCILGVTGPVTIFTVACFSLSDALELPFMEFYAWIQIWAALFHVILAMVNACDMIKMVTRFSCETFGMLIAIIYLYTGIRNLTEYFVEKELAPALLSLILGLGTAWLALFLSEARAWSVLTREIRTKIADYGTTFAVVFFCGVPYWGGNYNLTPSAFGGDETNQTIATLKVGDDFAPTNGRAWFVNPFDCPAWGAFAAILPGLILTILFFFDHNVSSLLCQAAEFGLKKGTAFHWDFFVIGVQILITGLLGLPPVNGLIPQAPLHTDSLCEKRFLLKTDGEKEEVIVRCHEQRVSALMQASLIGCTLFYIRGIGYLPIAALDGLFIYMGIASFHGNTFYQRLVLFFTDPERLDARSLDYLNLVPMNIIYKFTLLQLGILAVIFAITLVPYIDALFPLCIAILVPMRSYKLPKWFGTEHTDTLDAREITPPEVVDAAQTQVQMRMANEVGSTTSPARALHEGVPPVPPLNL
;
A
#
# COMPACT_ATOMS: atom_id res chain seq x y z
N MET A 1 6.04 -34.09 19.57
CA MET A 1 6.96 -33.04 20.08
C MET A 1 8.06 -32.80 19.05
N GLY A 2 7.77 -32.08 17.98
CA GLY A 2 8.79 -31.53 17.08
C GLY A 2 8.84 -30.04 17.37
N ARG A 3 9.88 -29.56 18.06
CA ARG A 3 10.19 -28.14 18.03
C ARG A 3 10.42 -27.81 16.56
N SER A 4 9.55 -27.02 15.95
CA SER A 4 9.96 -26.23 14.80
C SER A 4 11.05 -25.30 15.35
N GLU A 5 12.28 -25.77 15.28
CA GLU A 5 13.46 -24.92 15.42
C GLU A 5 13.40 -23.96 14.23
N TRP A 6 12.62 -22.91 14.42
CA TRP A 6 12.79 -21.64 13.75
C TRP A 6 14.19 -21.20 14.12
N GLN A 7 15.17 -21.67 13.35
CA GLN A 7 16.49 -21.11 13.36
C GLN A 7 16.28 -19.64 13.02
N PHE A 8 16.35 -18.79 14.05
CA PHE A 8 17.00 -17.51 13.89
C PHE A 8 18.30 -17.85 13.18
N GLU A 9 18.31 -17.78 11.83
CA GLU A 9 19.55 -17.80 11.07
C GLU A 9 20.42 -16.80 11.82
N ARG A 10 21.55 -17.29 12.35
CA ARG A 10 22.43 -16.47 13.18
C ARG A 10 22.56 -15.14 12.48
N PHE A 11 22.14 -14.07 13.16
CA PHE A 11 22.21 -12.72 12.64
C PHE A 11 23.70 -12.41 12.43
N THR A 12 24.25 -12.83 11.29
CA THR A 12 25.65 -12.63 10.98
C THR A 12 25.75 -11.19 10.59
N PHE A 13 26.21 -10.37 11.54
CA PHE A 13 26.44 -8.95 11.35
C PHE A 13 27.63 -8.75 10.41
N THR A 14 27.35 -8.89 9.11
CA THR A 14 28.25 -8.49 8.04
C THR A 14 27.61 -7.29 7.35
N PRO A 15 28.10 -6.06 7.62
CA PRO A 15 27.54 -4.85 7.05
C PRO A 15 27.46 -4.93 5.51
N CYS A 16 26.34 -4.46 4.95
CA CYS A 16 26.09 -4.39 3.51
C CYS A 16 26.16 -5.74 2.76
N ALA A 17 26.19 -6.88 3.46
CA ALA A 17 26.27 -8.18 2.81
C ALA A 17 24.98 -8.51 2.06
N GLN A 18 23.81 -8.29 2.68
CA GLN A 18 22.52 -8.57 2.04
C GLN A 18 22.24 -7.58 0.90
N MET A 19 22.53 -6.29 1.07
CA MET A 19 22.44 -5.30 -0.02
C MET A 19 23.25 -5.70 -1.26
N ARG A 20 24.46 -6.25 -1.07
CA ARG A 20 25.27 -6.75 -2.18
C ARG A 20 24.66 -7.98 -2.85
N LYS A 21 23.98 -8.84 -2.10
CA LYS A 21 23.24 -9.99 -2.67
C LYS A 21 22.04 -9.53 -3.48
N ASP A 22 21.27 -8.58 -2.95
CA ASP A 22 20.12 -7.97 -3.64
C ASP A 22 20.56 -7.37 -4.98
N LEU A 23 21.64 -6.58 -4.98
CA LEU A 23 22.18 -5.98 -6.20
C LEU A 23 22.73 -7.04 -7.17
N ARG A 24 23.45 -8.06 -6.67
CA ARG A 24 23.95 -9.16 -7.52
C ARG A 24 22.80 -9.94 -8.19
N ARG A 25 21.66 -10.07 -7.52
CA ARG A 25 20.46 -10.72 -8.06
C ARG A 25 19.76 -9.86 -9.11
N ARG A 26 19.61 -8.55 -8.87
CA ARG A 26 18.84 -7.65 -9.75
C ARG A 26 19.64 -7.02 -10.90
N ALA A 27 20.93 -6.75 -10.71
CA ALA A 27 21.76 -6.09 -11.73
C ALA A 27 21.73 -6.75 -13.12
N PRO A 28 21.75 -8.10 -13.27
CA PRO A 28 21.67 -8.75 -14.58
C PRO A 28 20.35 -8.47 -15.33
N HIS A 29 19.26 -8.22 -14.59
CA HIS A 29 17.94 -8.01 -15.15
C HIS A 29 17.65 -6.55 -15.51
N TYR A 30 18.46 -5.59 -15.03
CA TYR A 30 18.20 -4.16 -15.18
C TYR A 30 17.94 -3.72 -16.63
N ILE A 31 18.79 -4.14 -17.57
CA ILE A 31 18.64 -3.79 -19.00
C ILE A 31 17.40 -4.47 -19.61
N SER A 32 17.06 -5.68 -19.13
CA SER A 32 15.89 -6.42 -19.61
C SER A 32 14.58 -5.74 -19.19
N ASP A 33 14.54 -5.10 -18.02
CA ASP A 33 13.36 -4.41 -17.50
C ASP A 33 12.93 -3.24 -18.42
N TRP A 34 13.91 -2.50 -18.97
CA TRP A 34 13.64 -1.40 -19.91
C TRP A 34 13.23 -1.89 -21.29
N LYS A 35 13.83 -2.98 -21.78
CA LYS A 35 13.49 -3.56 -23.09
C LYS A 35 12.09 -4.19 -23.10
N GLN A 36 11.67 -4.78 -21.97
CA GLN A 36 10.38 -5.46 -21.84
C GLN A 36 9.21 -4.49 -21.55
N GLY A 37 9.49 -3.21 -21.28
CA GLY A 37 8.47 -2.21 -20.92
C GLY A 37 7.60 -1.71 -22.08
N TRP A 38 7.89 -2.07 -23.32
CA TRP A 38 7.17 -1.54 -24.50
C TRP A 38 6.09 -2.51 -24.99
N SER A 39 5.03 -2.64 -24.18
CA SER A 39 3.85 -3.45 -24.49
C SER A 39 2.58 -2.64 -24.30
N SER A 40 1.54 -2.92 -25.11
CA SER A 40 0.22 -2.31 -24.95
C SER A 40 -0.37 -2.57 -23.56
N LYS A 41 -0.06 -3.72 -22.96
CA LYS A 41 -0.44 -4.07 -21.58
C LYS A 41 0.23 -3.15 -20.56
N VAL A 42 1.51 -2.84 -20.75
CA VAL A 42 2.25 -1.90 -19.89
C VAL A 42 1.66 -0.50 -20.00
N LEU A 43 1.37 -0.04 -21.22
CA LEU A 43 0.72 1.26 -21.43
C LEU A 43 -0.66 1.34 -20.75
N SER A 44 -1.48 0.30 -20.89
CA SER A 44 -2.80 0.23 -20.22
C SER A 44 -2.66 0.22 -18.70
N SER A 45 -1.68 -0.53 -18.18
CA SER A 45 -1.38 -0.57 -16.75
C SER A 45 -0.91 0.80 -16.24
N THR A 46 -0.08 1.52 -16.99
CA THR A 46 0.35 2.88 -16.67
C THR A 46 -0.83 3.83 -16.50
N PHE A 47 -1.76 3.87 -17.46
CA PHE A 47 -2.93 4.74 -17.37
C PHE A 47 -3.85 4.35 -16.22
N PHE A 48 -4.11 3.05 -16.04
CA PHE A 48 -4.84 2.55 -14.89
C PHE A 48 -4.21 3.03 -13.58
N MET A 49 -2.90 2.78 -13.39
CA MET A 49 -2.21 3.17 -12.17
C MET A 49 -2.15 4.68 -11.96
N PHE A 50 -1.97 5.48 -13.02
CA PHE A 50 -2.05 6.93 -12.92
C PHE A 50 -3.39 7.38 -12.31
N PHE A 51 -4.50 6.88 -12.86
CA PHE A 51 -5.83 7.23 -12.43
C PHE A 51 -6.19 6.68 -11.04
N THR A 52 -5.69 5.49 -10.69
CA THR A 52 -5.83 4.91 -9.34
C THR A 52 -4.99 5.64 -8.30
N SER A 53 -3.85 6.22 -8.68
CA SER A 53 -2.91 6.85 -7.73
C SER A 53 -3.18 8.34 -7.51
N ILE A 54 -3.64 9.05 -8.55
CA ILE A 54 -3.82 10.50 -8.48
C ILE A 54 -4.94 10.91 -7.51
N ALA A 55 -6.05 10.17 -7.49
CA ALA A 55 -7.20 10.55 -6.68
C ALA A 55 -6.87 10.48 -5.17
N PRO A 56 -6.29 9.38 -4.64
CA PRO A 56 -5.81 9.36 -3.26
C PRO A 56 -4.74 10.42 -2.97
N ALA A 57 -3.80 10.68 -3.90
CA ALA A 57 -2.76 11.68 -3.69
C ALA A 57 -3.32 13.09 -3.52
N ILE A 58 -4.28 13.50 -4.36
CA ILE A 58 -4.98 14.79 -4.25
C ILE A 58 -5.79 14.85 -2.95
N THR A 59 -6.45 13.75 -2.59
CA THR A 59 -7.21 13.65 -1.35
C THR A 59 -6.32 13.84 -0.12
N PHE A 60 -5.14 13.19 -0.04
CA PHE A 60 -4.19 13.41 1.05
C PHE A 60 -3.59 14.81 1.06
N ALA A 61 -3.37 15.40 -0.12
CA ALA A 61 -2.96 16.79 -0.22
C ALA A 61 -3.99 17.75 0.36
N GLY A 62 -5.29 17.52 0.13
CA GLY A 62 -6.35 18.34 0.72
C GLY A 62 -6.35 18.30 2.25
N VAL A 63 -6.06 17.12 2.83
CA VAL A 63 -5.92 16.98 4.30
C VAL A 63 -4.69 17.74 4.80
N LEU A 64 -3.53 17.61 4.14
CA LEU A 64 -2.34 18.37 4.53
C LEU A 64 -2.58 19.87 4.42
N ASP A 65 -3.26 20.32 3.36
CA ASP A 65 -3.56 21.74 3.16
C ASP A 65 -4.48 22.28 4.25
N ALA A 66 -5.48 21.50 4.67
CA ALA A 66 -6.42 21.89 5.71
C ALA A 66 -5.79 21.91 7.11
N GLU A 67 -5.00 20.89 7.44
CA GLU A 67 -4.53 20.62 8.81
C GLU A 67 -3.14 21.24 9.11
N THR A 68 -2.38 21.66 8.09
CA THR A 68 -1.05 22.30 8.26
C THR A 68 -1.09 23.81 8.07
N LYS A 69 -2.11 24.48 8.61
CA LYS A 69 -2.25 25.94 8.53
C LYS A 69 -1.64 26.64 9.74
N LYS A 70 -0.73 27.59 9.48
CA LYS A 70 -0.21 28.52 10.49
C LYS A 70 -0.57 29.94 10.08
N ASP A 71 -1.22 30.68 10.97
CA ASP A 71 -1.70 32.06 10.72
C ASP A 71 -2.53 32.20 9.43
N GLY A 72 -3.31 31.16 9.09
CA GLY A 72 -4.13 31.11 7.87
C GLY A 72 -3.40 30.72 6.59
N VAL A 73 -2.08 30.48 6.64
CA VAL A 73 -1.27 30.06 5.49
C VAL A 73 -0.91 28.57 5.59
N SER A 74 -1.18 27.84 4.51
CA SER A 74 -0.96 26.40 4.41
C SER A 74 0.50 26.06 4.15
N GLN A 75 1.09 25.26 5.05
CA GLN A 75 2.49 24.86 4.97
C GLN A 75 2.73 23.83 3.86
N LEU A 76 1.87 22.81 3.75
CA LEU A 76 1.98 21.73 2.77
C LEU A 76 0.68 21.58 1.99
N GLY A 77 0.77 21.65 0.67
CA GLY A 77 -0.40 21.57 -0.20
C GLY A 77 -0.27 20.53 -1.32
N PRO A 78 -1.15 20.63 -2.32
CA PRO A 78 -1.20 19.71 -3.46
C PRO A 78 0.05 19.73 -4.33
N VAL A 79 0.71 20.87 -4.44
CA VAL A 79 1.94 20.99 -5.23
C VAL A 79 3.05 20.15 -4.61
N GLU A 80 3.25 20.22 -3.28
CA GLU A 80 4.28 19.45 -2.58
C GLU A 80 4.02 17.94 -2.64
N VAL A 81 2.78 17.50 -2.47
CA VAL A 81 2.43 16.07 -2.50
C VAL A 81 2.63 15.46 -3.89
N LEU A 82 2.15 16.16 -4.94
CA LEU A 82 2.28 15.68 -6.31
C LEU A 82 3.74 15.74 -6.77
N PHE A 83 4.46 16.80 -6.41
CA PHE A 83 5.89 16.92 -6.71
C PHE A 83 6.73 15.87 -5.98
N SER A 84 6.43 15.61 -4.71
CA SER A 84 7.04 14.52 -3.96
C SER A 84 6.81 13.18 -4.67
N THR A 85 5.54 12.84 -4.92
CA THR A 85 5.15 11.57 -5.57
C THR A 85 5.83 11.37 -6.92
N PHE A 86 5.91 12.41 -7.75
CA PHE A 86 6.63 12.37 -9.01
C PHE A 86 8.14 12.12 -8.82
N LEU A 87 8.79 12.96 -8.01
CA LEU A 87 10.25 12.95 -7.84
C LEU A 87 10.72 11.61 -7.30
N THR A 88 10.11 11.15 -6.21
CA THR A 88 10.49 9.90 -5.55
C THR A 88 10.05 8.68 -6.34
N GLY A 89 8.88 8.72 -6.99
CA GLY A 89 8.43 7.65 -7.89
C GLY A 89 9.38 7.45 -9.06
N ALA A 90 9.87 8.54 -9.66
CA ALA A 90 10.86 8.49 -10.73
C ALA A 90 12.22 7.95 -10.23
N ILE A 91 12.71 8.45 -9.09
CA ILE A 91 13.97 7.98 -8.47
C ILE A 91 13.89 6.48 -8.18
N PHE A 92 12.80 6.02 -7.57
CA PHE A 92 12.64 4.61 -7.22
C PHE A 92 12.40 3.70 -8.43
N ALA A 93 11.70 4.16 -9.47
CA ALA A 93 11.57 3.40 -10.71
C ALA A 93 12.93 3.16 -11.39
N ILE A 94 13.86 4.13 -11.29
CA ILE A 94 15.21 4.04 -11.86
C ILE A 94 16.14 3.24 -10.95
N PHE A 95 16.19 3.55 -9.66
CA PHE A 95 17.21 3.01 -8.75
C PHE A 95 16.72 1.88 -7.83
N GLY A 96 15.42 1.73 -7.64
CA GLY A 96 14.81 0.69 -6.81
C GLY A 96 15.11 -0.71 -7.34
N GLY A 97 15.21 -1.67 -6.42
CA GLY A 97 15.35 -3.10 -6.66
C GLY A 97 14.05 -3.74 -7.11
N GLN A 98 12.90 -3.32 -6.55
CA GLN A 98 11.57 -3.77 -6.98
C GLN A 98 10.76 -2.67 -7.69
N PRO A 99 10.82 -2.58 -9.03
CA PRO A 99 10.17 -1.49 -9.77
C PRO A 99 8.65 -1.64 -9.92
N LEU A 100 8.08 -2.77 -9.49
CA LEU A 100 6.62 -2.98 -9.46
C LEU A 100 5.95 -2.29 -8.25
N CYS A 101 6.72 -1.90 -7.22
CA CYS A 101 6.18 -1.15 -6.11
C CYS A 101 5.99 0.32 -6.53
N ILE A 102 4.75 0.81 -6.44
CA ILE A 102 4.41 2.21 -6.70
C ILE A 102 4.56 2.99 -5.39
N LEU A 103 5.23 4.14 -5.47
CA LEU A 103 5.42 5.04 -4.34
C LEU A 103 4.43 6.21 -4.40
N GLY A 104 4.08 6.72 -3.22
CA GLY A 104 3.36 7.98 -3.07
C GLY A 104 3.10 8.32 -1.62
N VAL A 105 2.44 9.45 -1.38
CA VAL A 105 2.03 9.86 -0.04
C VAL A 105 0.85 8.97 0.41
N THR A 106 0.92 8.48 1.64
CA THR A 106 -0.08 7.60 2.25
C THR A 106 -0.79 8.29 3.40
N GLY A 107 -2.00 7.83 3.75
CA GLY A 107 -2.73 8.31 4.93
C GLY A 107 -1.90 8.30 6.22
N PRO A 108 -1.18 7.20 6.55
CA PRO A 108 -0.21 7.16 7.64
C PRO A 108 0.80 8.32 7.66
N VAL A 109 1.38 8.64 6.50
CA VAL A 109 2.32 9.78 6.37
C VAL A 109 1.62 11.10 6.61
N THR A 110 0.41 11.27 6.08
CA THR A 110 -0.39 12.47 6.28
C THR A 110 -0.65 12.72 7.77
N ILE A 111 -1.14 11.70 8.49
CA ILE A 111 -1.41 11.78 9.93
C ILE A 111 -0.14 12.10 10.70
N PHE A 112 0.96 11.40 10.41
CA PHE A 112 2.25 11.66 11.04
C PHE A 112 2.74 13.10 10.79
N THR A 113 2.54 13.63 9.59
CA THR A 113 2.96 14.97 9.22
C THR A 113 2.13 16.05 9.93
N VAL A 114 0.81 15.84 10.04
CA VAL A 114 -0.07 16.71 10.84
C VAL A 114 0.34 16.70 12.31
N ALA A 115 0.63 15.54 12.88
CA ALA A 115 1.12 15.44 14.25
C ALA A 115 2.48 16.15 14.45
N CYS A 116 3.39 16.04 13.48
CA CYS A 116 4.66 16.78 13.50
C CYS A 116 4.44 18.30 13.42
N PHE A 117 3.44 18.76 12.67
CA PHE A 117 3.05 20.15 12.61
C PHE A 117 2.56 20.65 13.96
N SER A 118 1.59 19.96 14.59
CA SER A 118 1.10 20.29 15.93
C SER A 118 2.21 20.26 16.99
N LEU A 119 3.14 19.29 16.90
CA LEU A 119 4.30 19.22 17.79
C LEU A 119 5.24 20.41 17.58
N SER A 120 5.52 20.80 16.33
CA SER A 120 6.38 21.95 16.04
C SER A 120 5.79 23.24 16.57
N ASP A 121 4.46 23.40 16.49
CA ASP A 121 3.77 24.58 16.98
C ASP A 121 3.78 24.64 18.52
N ALA A 122 3.53 23.51 19.19
CA ALA A 122 3.64 23.39 20.64
C ALA A 122 5.06 23.62 21.17
N LEU A 123 6.08 23.31 20.37
CA LEU A 123 7.49 23.54 20.67
C LEU A 123 8.00 24.92 20.22
N GLU A 124 7.14 25.74 19.62
CA GLU A 124 7.50 27.04 19.03
C GLU A 124 8.67 26.95 18.02
N LEU A 125 8.77 25.83 17.31
CA LEU A 125 9.79 25.57 16.30
C LEU A 125 9.26 25.89 14.90
N PRO A 126 10.15 26.33 13.98
CA PRO A 126 9.75 26.55 12.59
C PRO A 126 9.53 25.18 11.93
N PHE A 127 8.31 24.95 11.44
CA PHE A 127 7.84 23.63 11.02
C PHE A 127 8.68 23.03 9.90
N MET A 128 9.01 23.80 8.86
CA MET A 128 9.70 23.28 7.67
C MET A 128 11.09 22.73 8.00
N GLU A 129 11.85 23.47 8.81
CA GLU A 129 13.21 23.14 9.21
C GLU A 129 13.20 22.00 10.23
N PHE A 130 12.24 22.01 11.17
CA PHE A 130 12.03 20.88 12.08
C PHE A 130 11.67 19.60 11.31
N TYR A 131 10.77 19.70 10.33
CA TYR A 131 10.37 18.60 9.47
C TYR A 131 11.50 18.09 8.58
N ALA A 132 12.37 18.98 8.09
CA ALA A 132 13.60 18.62 7.38
C ALA A 132 14.53 17.80 8.29
N TRP A 133 14.73 18.20 9.55
CA TRP A 133 15.53 17.42 10.51
C TRP A 133 14.94 16.05 10.82
N ILE A 134 13.61 15.95 10.96
CA ILE A 134 12.92 14.67 11.16
C ILE A 134 13.25 13.71 10.00
N GLN A 135 13.17 14.22 8.76
CA GLN A 135 13.48 13.44 7.56
C GLN A 135 14.98 13.12 7.45
N ILE A 136 15.89 14.03 7.81
CA ILE A 136 17.35 13.77 7.83
C ILE A 136 17.68 12.63 8.80
N TRP A 137 17.12 12.64 10.01
CA TRP A 137 17.29 11.55 10.97
C TRP A 137 16.68 10.25 10.47
N ALA A 138 15.48 10.31 9.91
CA ALA A 138 14.85 9.14 9.32
C ALA A 138 15.72 8.55 8.20
N ALA A 139 16.24 9.37 7.28
CA ALA A 139 17.14 8.93 6.21
C ALA A 139 18.39 8.24 6.76
N LEU A 140 19.00 8.79 7.81
CA LEU A 140 20.14 8.16 8.49
C LEU A 140 19.76 6.79 9.05
N PHE A 141 18.63 6.69 9.76
CA PHE A 141 18.17 5.41 10.33
C PHE A 141 17.84 4.39 9.25
N HIS A 142 17.25 4.79 8.12
CA HIS A 142 16.99 3.89 6.98
C HIS A 142 18.29 3.30 6.42
N VAL A 143 19.30 4.14 6.20
CA VAL A 143 20.61 3.69 5.72
C VAL A 143 21.27 2.74 6.72
N ILE A 144 21.22 3.05 8.02
CA ILE A 144 21.75 2.17 9.07
C ILE A 144 21.02 0.81 9.07
N LEU A 145 19.68 0.81 9.07
CA LEU A 145 18.88 -0.42 9.09
C LEU A 145 19.10 -1.28 7.84
N ALA A 146 19.24 -0.65 6.67
CA ALA A 146 19.58 -1.35 5.43
C ALA A 146 20.96 -2.03 5.51
N MET A 147 21.95 -1.38 6.13
CA MET A 147 23.29 -1.95 6.32
C MET A 147 23.34 -3.07 7.35
N VAL A 148 22.49 -3.01 8.39
CA VAL A 148 22.45 -3.96 9.52
C VAL A 148 21.62 -5.21 9.23
N ASN A 149 21.06 -5.35 8.01
CA ASN A 149 20.19 -6.46 7.60
C ASN A 149 18.87 -6.52 8.40
N ALA A 150 18.36 -5.36 8.87
CA ALA A 150 17.12 -5.31 9.62
C ALA A 150 15.90 -5.76 8.80
N CYS A 151 15.96 -5.64 7.46
CA CYS A 151 14.88 -6.08 6.58
C CYS A 151 14.62 -7.60 6.66
N ASP A 152 15.55 -8.42 7.16
CA ASP A 152 15.28 -9.85 7.43
C ASP A 152 14.14 -10.05 8.47
N MET A 153 13.88 -9.05 9.32
CA MET A 153 12.76 -9.06 10.27
C MET A 153 11.39 -8.99 9.57
N ILE A 154 11.32 -8.63 8.28
CA ILE A 154 10.05 -8.64 7.53
C ILE A 154 9.41 -10.02 7.50
N LYS A 155 10.21 -11.10 7.55
CA LYS A 155 9.74 -12.49 7.59
C LYS A 155 8.89 -12.79 8.83
N MET A 156 8.94 -11.92 9.86
CA MET A 156 8.13 -12.01 11.07
C MET A 156 6.77 -11.31 10.93
N VAL A 157 6.59 -10.47 9.90
CA VAL A 157 5.30 -9.83 9.61
C VAL A 157 4.36 -10.87 9.02
N THR A 158 3.17 -11.01 9.61
CA THR A 158 2.17 -12.01 9.22
C THR A 158 0.84 -11.35 8.88
N ARG A 159 -0.12 -12.13 8.35
CA ARG A 159 -1.45 -11.65 7.98
C ARG A 159 -2.13 -10.96 9.16
N PHE A 160 -1.96 -11.46 10.39
CA PHE A 160 -2.50 -10.82 11.58
C PHE A 160 -2.13 -9.33 11.69
N SER A 161 -0.86 -8.98 11.47
CA SER A 161 -0.41 -7.58 11.57
C SER A 161 -0.89 -6.76 10.36
N CYS A 162 -0.77 -7.31 9.15
CA CYS A 162 -1.18 -6.65 7.91
C CYS A 162 -2.70 -6.40 7.83
N GLU A 163 -3.52 -7.39 8.20
CA GLU A 163 -4.99 -7.29 8.20
C GLU A 163 -5.49 -6.31 9.27
N THR A 164 -4.87 -6.33 10.46
CA THR A 164 -5.19 -5.36 11.52
C THR A 164 -4.84 -3.94 11.07
N PHE A 165 -3.68 -3.76 10.47
CA PHE A 165 -3.25 -2.46 9.94
C PHE A 165 -4.15 -1.98 8.79
N GLY A 166 -4.43 -2.84 7.81
CA GLY A 166 -5.33 -2.51 6.71
C GLY A 166 -6.73 -2.14 7.20
N MET A 167 -7.25 -2.84 8.21
CA MET A 167 -8.53 -2.50 8.83
C MET A 167 -8.49 -1.16 9.58
N LEU A 168 -7.39 -0.86 10.28
CA LEU A 168 -7.21 0.44 10.94
C LEU A 168 -7.29 1.58 9.93
N ILE A 169 -6.53 1.48 8.83
CA ILE A 169 -6.52 2.51 7.78
C ILE A 169 -7.92 2.65 7.14
N ALA A 170 -8.61 1.54 6.90
CA ALA A 170 -9.96 1.55 6.37
C ALA A 170 -10.95 2.29 7.29
N ILE A 171 -10.90 2.05 8.60
CA ILE A 171 -11.73 2.75 9.59
C ILE A 171 -11.37 4.22 9.66
N ILE A 172 -10.08 4.57 9.65
CA ILE A 172 -9.63 5.97 9.65
C ILE A 172 -10.18 6.71 8.43
N TYR A 173 -10.07 6.16 7.22
CA TYR A 173 -10.62 6.80 6.02
C TYR A 173 -12.13 6.98 6.09
N LEU A 174 -12.85 5.97 6.59
CA LEU A 174 -14.30 6.08 6.75
C LEU A 174 -14.65 7.15 7.78
N TYR A 175 -13.95 7.19 8.91
CA TYR A 175 -14.13 8.19 9.97
C TYR A 175 -13.83 9.61 9.46
N THR A 176 -12.68 9.82 8.82
CA THR A 176 -12.28 11.13 8.27
C THR A 176 -13.27 11.61 7.21
N GLY A 177 -13.65 10.74 6.26
CA GLY A 177 -14.61 11.11 5.22
C GLY A 177 -15.98 11.50 5.78
N ILE A 178 -16.49 10.79 6.78
CA ILE A 178 -17.76 11.13 7.44
C ILE A 178 -17.62 12.41 8.28
N ARG A 179 -16.54 12.55 9.06
CA ARG A 179 -16.27 13.72 9.90
C ARG A 179 -16.27 15.00 9.06
N ASN A 180 -15.50 15.02 7.98
CA ASN A 180 -15.39 16.18 7.09
C ASN A 180 -16.76 16.54 6.47
N LEU A 181 -17.55 15.53 6.06
CA LEU A 181 -18.91 15.76 5.56
C LEU A 181 -19.84 16.38 6.61
N THR A 182 -19.68 16.03 7.89
CA THR A 182 -20.46 16.65 8.98
C THR A 182 -19.98 18.05 9.33
N GLU A 183 -18.68 18.33 9.22
CA GLU A 183 -18.09 19.65 9.49
C GLU A 183 -18.62 20.72 8.52
N TYR A 184 -18.92 20.36 7.27
CA TYR A 184 -19.56 21.29 6.33
C TYR A 184 -20.90 21.85 6.82
N PHE A 185 -21.66 21.09 7.62
CA PHE A 185 -22.93 21.58 8.20
C PHE A 185 -22.73 22.55 9.38
N VAL A 186 -21.52 22.59 9.94
CA VAL A 186 -21.15 23.52 11.02
C VAL A 186 -20.55 24.80 10.43
N GLU A 187 -19.71 24.66 9.40
CA GLU A 187 -18.95 25.78 8.85
C GLU A 187 -19.68 26.56 7.74
N LYS A 188 -20.54 25.89 6.97
CA LYS A 188 -21.19 26.47 5.78
C LYS A 188 -22.69 26.67 5.99
N GLU A 189 -23.27 27.54 5.17
CA GLU A 189 -24.73 27.64 5.09
C GLU A 189 -25.35 26.33 4.59
N LEU A 190 -26.66 26.16 4.83
CA LEU A 190 -27.36 24.91 4.53
C LEU A 190 -27.25 24.48 3.06
N ALA A 191 -27.31 25.41 2.11
CA ALA A 191 -27.28 25.06 0.68
C ALA A 191 -25.91 24.52 0.21
N PRO A 192 -24.76 25.19 0.48
CA PRO A 192 -23.44 24.62 0.22
C PRO A 192 -23.15 23.32 0.98
N ALA A 193 -23.63 23.20 2.23
CA ALA A 193 -23.47 21.98 3.03
C ALA A 193 -24.21 20.79 2.41
N LEU A 194 -25.48 20.99 1.99
CA LEU A 194 -26.27 19.97 1.30
C LEU A 194 -25.65 19.58 -0.05
N LEU A 195 -25.13 20.56 -0.81
CA LEU A 195 -24.44 20.27 -2.06
C LEU A 195 -23.16 19.47 -1.79
N SER A 196 -22.36 19.85 -0.80
CA SER A 196 -21.16 19.10 -0.39
C SER A 196 -21.49 17.67 0.02
N LEU A 197 -22.60 17.46 0.74
CA LEU A 197 -23.09 16.12 1.06
C LEU A 197 -23.45 15.31 -0.20
N ILE A 198 -24.15 15.92 -1.17
CA ILE A 198 -24.49 15.28 -2.45
C ILE A 198 -23.23 14.92 -3.22
N LEU A 199 -22.23 15.80 -3.26
CA LEU A 199 -20.96 15.55 -3.94
C LEU A 199 -20.19 14.41 -3.29
N GLY A 200 -20.05 14.42 -1.96
CA GLY A 200 -19.31 13.38 -1.24
C GLY A 200 -20.00 12.02 -1.31
N LEU A 201 -21.27 11.93 -0.90
CA LEU A 201 -22.01 10.66 -0.93
C LEU A 201 -22.25 10.18 -2.36
N GLY A 202 -22.48 11.09 -3.31
CA GLY A 202 -22.62 10.77 -4.72
C GLY A 202 -21.34 10.18 -5.30
N THR A 203 -20.18 10.78 -5.01
CA THR A 203 -18.87 10.26 -5.43
C THR A 203 -18.62 8.88 -4.83
N ALA A 204 -18.88 8.70 -3.54
CA ALA A 204 -18.71 7.41 -2.86
C ALA A 204 -19.61 6.32 -3.48
N TRP A 205 -20.90 6.62 -3.67
CA TRP A 205 -21.87 5.69 -4.24
C TRP A 205 -21.50 5.29 -5.66
N LEU A 206 -21.18 6.26 -6.53
CA LEU A 206 -20.83 5.99 -7.92
C LEU A 206 -19.50 5.22 -8.02
N ALA A 207 -18.52 5.55 -7.19
CA ALA A 207 -17.25 4.82 -7.14
C ALA A 207 -17.45 3.36 -6.73
N LEU A 208 -18.26 3.10 -5.69
CA LEU A 208 -18.60 1.74 -5.26
C LEU A 208 -19.33 0.97 -6.37
N PHE A 209 -20.38 1.56 -6.92
CA PHE A 209 -21.19 0.95 -7.98
C PHE A 209 -20.33 0.56 -9.20
N LEU A 210 -19.48 1.47 -9.68
CA LEU A 210 -18.62 1.19 -10.83
C LEU A 210 -17.50 0.21 -10.49
N SER A 211 -16.93 0.24 -9.27
CA SER A 211 -15.89 -0.72 -8.85
C SER A 211 -16.40 -2.16 -8.81
N GLU A 212 -17.67 -2.35 -8.46
CA GLU A 212 -18.36 -3.64 -8.48
C GLU A 212 -18.77 -4.09 -9.89
N ALA A 213 -18.48 -3.29 -10.92
CA ALA A 213 -18.82 -3.65 -12.29
C ALA A 213 -18.31 -5.04 -12.63
N ARG A 214 -17.13 -5.48 -12.15
CA ARG A 214 -16.58 -6.84 -12.37
C ARG A 214 -17.55 -8.00 -12.04
N ALA A 215 -18.50 -7.79 -11.13
CA ALA A 215 -19.49 -8.78 -10.73
C ALA A 215 -20.80 -8.70 -11.55
N TRP A 216 -21.00 -7.66 -12.36
CA TRP A 216 -22.23 -7.47 -13.13
C TRP A 216 -22.45 -8.58 -14.15
N SER A 217 -23.70 -9.05 -14.23
CA SER A 217 -24.15 -10.02 -15.24
C SER A 217 -24.33 -9.40 -16.64
N VAL A 218 -24.37 -8.07 -16.72
CA VAL A 218 -24.53 -7.28 -17.94
C VAL A 218 -23.15 -6.83 -18.44
N LEU A 219 -23.02 -6.62 -19.75
CA LEU A 219 -21.79 -6.24 -20.48
C LEU A 219 -20.80 -7.39 -20.70
N THR A 220 -19.90 -7.19 -21.67
CA THR A 220 -18.78 -8.11 -21.91
C THR A 220 -17.72 -7.92 -20.83
N ARG A 221 -16.96 -8.98 -20.53
CA ARG A 221 -15.90 -8.99 -19.51
C ARG A 221 -14.91 -7.83 -19.70
N GLU A 222 -14.52 -7.52 -20.94
CA GLU A 222 -13.56 -6.46 -21.22
C GLU A 222 -14.08 -5.07 -20.86
N ILE A 223 -15.34 -4.77 -21.22
CA ILE A 223 -15.97 -3.50 -20.90
C ILE A 223 -16.15 -3.39 -19.39
N ARG A 224 -16.56 -4.49 -18.76
CA ARG A 224 -16.79 -4.59 -17.32
C ARG A 224 -15.52 -4.35 -16.50
N THR A 225 -14.41 -4.94 -16.92
CA THR A 225 -13.10 -4.69 -16.30
C THR A 225 -12.67 -3.24 -16.50
N LYS A 226 -12.81 -2.67 -17.70
CA LYS A 226 -12.49 -1.25 -17.97
C LYS A 226 -13.31 -0.30 -17.09
N ILE A 227 -14.61 -0.55 -16.94
CA ILE A 227 -15.48 0.26 -16.09
C ILE A 227 -15.05 0.18 -14.62
N ALA A 228 -14.76 -1.02 -14.12
CA ALA A 228 -14.29 -1.17 -12.75
C ALA A 228 -12.94 -0.49 -12.49
N ASP A 229 -12.04 -0.57 -13.46
CA ASP A 229 -10.69 -0.03 -13.35
C ASP A 229 -10.67 1.51 -13.36
N TYR A 230 -11.51 2.15 -14.20
CA TYR A 230 -11.59 3.61 -14.29
C TYR A 230 -12.76 4.23 -13.49
N GLY A 231 -13.56 3.39 -12.83
CA GLY A 231 -14.81 3.79 -12.19
C GLY A 231 -14.62 4.84 -11.10
N THR A 232 -13.63 4.65 -10.23
CA THR A 232 -13.31 5.59 -9.15
C THR A 232 -12.91 6.96 -9.68
N THR A 233 -12.05 7.01 -10.69
CA THR A 233 -11.61 8.27 -11.31
C THR A 233 -12.75 8.95 -12.05
N PHE A 234 -13.56 8.19 -12.79
CA PHE A 234 -14.75 8.72 -13.44
C PHE A 234 -15.71 9.32 -12.42
N ALA A 235 -15.93 8.66 -11.27
CA ALA A 235 -16.80 9.17 -10.22
C ALA A 235 -16.31 10.53 -9.69
N VAL A 236 -15.01 10.66 -9.42
CA VAL A 236 -14.40 11.93 -9.01
C VAL A 236 -14.59 13.00 -10.09
N VAL A 237 -14.22 12.73 -11.35
CA VAL A 237 -14.33 13.70 -12.45
C VAL A 237 -15.79 14.14 -12.66
N PHE A 238 -16.73 13.19 -12.62
CA PHE A 238 -18.15 13.45 -12.80
C PHE A 238 -18.68 14.38 -11.72
N PHE A 239 -18.50 14.03 -10.43
CA PHE A 239 -18.99 14.85 -9.32
C PHE A 239 -18.19 16.14 -9.12
N CYS A 240 -16.92 16.20 -9.52
CA CYS A 240 -16.21 17.47 -9.60
C CYS A 240 -16.78 18.40 -10.68
N GLY A 241 -17.35 17.85 -11.77
CA GLY A 241 -17.99 18.62 -12.83
C GLY A 241 -19.39 19.14 -12.48
N VAL A 242 -20.13 18.45 -11.59
CA VAL A 242 -21.52 18.78 -11.23
C VAL A 242 -21.70 20.23 -10.74
N PRO A 243 -20.86 20.79 -9.85
CA PRO A 243 -21.00 22.18 -9.40
C PRO A 243 -20.87 23.23 -10.50
N TYR A 244 -20.14 22.90 -11.56
CA TYR A 244 -19.94 23.77 -12.73
C TYR A 244 -21.05 23.59 -13.77
N TRP A 245 -21.88 22.56 -13.63
CA TRP A 245 -23.02 22.30 -14.51
C TRP A 245 -24.25 23.06 -14.01
N GLY A 246 -24.75 24.03 -14.79
CA GLY A 246 -26.08 24.62 -14.56
C GLY A 246 -26.13 26.11 -14.19
N GLY A 247 -25.03 26.86 -14.31
CA GLY A 247 -25.07 28.33 -14.35
C GLY A 247 -25.46 29.06 -13.05
N ASN A 248 -25.65 28.36 -11.92
CA ASN A 248 -25.92 28.96 -10.62
C ASN A 248 -24.62 29.42 -9.93
N TYR A 249 -24.09 30.55 -10.39
CA TYR A 249 -22.84 31.20 -9.96
C TYR A 249 -22.76 31.59 -8.47
N ASN A 250 -23.82 31.43 -7.68
CA ASN A 250 -23.82 31.76 -6.24
C ASN A 250 -23.24 30.64 -5.36
N LEU A 251 -23.19 29.40 -5.84
CA LEU A 251 -22.67 28.23 -5.12
C LEU A 251 -21.37 27.70 -5.75
N THR A 252 -21.14 28.03 -7.03
CA THR A 252 -19.99 27.58 -7.80
C THR A 252 -18.77 28.43 -7.45
N PRO A 253 -17.63 27.83 -7.09
CA PRO A 253 -16.43 28.58 -6.74
C PRO A 253 -15.96 29.40 -7.94
N SER A 254 -15.68 30.69 -7.72
CA SER A 254 -14.78 31.41 -8.61
C SER A 254 -13.39 30.80 -8.41
N ALA A 255 -12.99 29.90 -9.30
CA ALA A 255 -11.70 29.21 -9.28
C ALA A 255 -10.47 30.14 -9.34
N PHE A 256 -10.68 31.46 -9.42
CA PHE A 256 -9.65 32.49 -9.39
C PHE A 256 -10.08 33.63 -8.46
N GLY A 257 -9.64 33.56 -7.19
CA GLY A 257 -9.59 34.72 -6.30
C GLY A 257 -10.90 35.20 -5.66
N GLY A 258 -11.92 34.35 -5.54
CA GLY A 258 -13.05 34.67 -4.64
C GLY A 258 -12.79 34.16 -3.24
N ASP A 259 -13.04 35.01 -2.23
CA ASP A 259 -13.01 34.59 -0.83
C ASP A 259 -13.92 33.37 -0.62
N GLU A 260 -13.41 32.36 0.07
CA GLU A 260 -14.19 31.23 0.59
C GLU A 260 -15.22 31.77 1.58
N THR A 261 -16.36 32.20 1.08
CA THR A 261 -17.49 32.59 1.92
C THR A 261 -18.26 31.34 2.35
N ASN A 262 -19.03 31.46 3.43
CA ASN A 262 -19.92 30.38 3.91
C ASN A 262 -20.99 29.97 2.88
N GLN A 263 -21.07 30.69 1.76
CA GLN A 263 -22.02 30.50 0.65
C GLN A 263 -21.41 29.71 -0.53
N THR A 264 -20.12 29.36 -0.47
CA THR A 264 -19.42 28.64 -1.55
C THR A 264 -18.87 27.29 -1.10
N ILE A 265 -18.78 26.35 -2.03
CA ILE A 265 -18.19 25.03 -1.80
C ILE A 265 -16.67 25.19 -1.65
N ALA A 266 -16.07 24.47 -0.70
CA ALA A 266 -14.62 24.45 -0.53
C ALA A 266 -13.95 23.71 -1.69
N THR A 267 -12.97 24.34 -2.34
CA THR A 267 -12.13 23.75 -3.39
C THR A 267 -10.69 23.71 -2.96
N LEU A 268 -9.91 22.83 -3.58
CA LEU A 268 -8.48 22.74 -3.32
C LEU A 268 -7.79 24.08 -3.61
N LYS A 269 -7.10 24.66 -2.62
CA LYS A 269 -6.34 25.90 -2.82
C LYS A 269 -5.03 25.57 -3.50
N VAL A 270 -4.81 26.14 -4.68
CA VAL A 270 -3.54 25.98 -5.37
C VAL A 270 -3.11 27.30 -6.01
N GLY A 271 -1.81 27.59 -5.97
CA GLY A 271 -1.23 28.77 -6.60
C GLY A 271 -1.32 28.72 -8.13
N ASP A 272 -1.12 29.88 -8.78
CA ASP A 272 -1.17 30.01 -10.23
C ASP A 272 0.02 29.34 -10.95
N ASP A 273 1.17 29.26 -10.28
CA ASP A 273 2.43 28.76 -10.80
C ASP A 273 2.97 27.58 -9.98
N PHE A 274 3.92 26.83 -10.56
CA PHE A 274 4.68 25.79 -9.84
C PHE A 274 5.62 26.44 -8.81
N ALA A 275 5.06 26.71 -7.63
CA ALA A 275 5.75 27.25 -6.48
C ALA A 275 5.26 26.56 -5.20
N PRO A 276 6.08 26.54 -4.13
CA PRO A 276 5.62 26.04 -2.84
C PRO A 276 4.39 26.82 -2.35
N THR A 277 3.50 26.14 -1.63
CA THR A 277 2.21 26.66 -1.18
C THR A 277 2.36 27.93 -0.32
N ASN A 278 3.43 27.98 0.48
CA ASN A 278 3.79 29.14 1.31
C ASN A 278 4.60 30.24 0.59
N GLY A 279 4.87 30.12 -0.72
CA GLY A 279 5.75 31.04 -1.44
C GLY A 279 7.23 30.99 -1.04
N ARG A 280 7.65 29.97 -0.29
CA ARG A 280 9.04 29.75 0.14
C ARG A 280 9.94 29.30 -1.03
N ALA A 281 11.25 29.32 -0.81
CA ALA A 281 12.19 28.62 -1.68
C ALA A 281 12.03 27.09 -1.52
N TRP A 282 12.27 26.33 -2.59
CA TRP A 282 12.22 24.86 -2.55
C TRP A 282 13.22 24.28 -1.56
N PHE A 283 14.45 24.78 -1.54
CA PHE A 283 15.48 24.33 -0.61
C PHE A 283 15.22 24.90 0.78
N VAL A 284 15.03 24.03 1.77
CA VAL A 284 14.90 24.37 3.19
C VAL A 284 16.28 24.25 3.83
N ASN A 285 16.75 25.31 4.47
CA ASN A 285 18.01 25.28 5.19
C ASN A 285 17.79 24.70 6.60
N PRO A 286 18.26 23.48 6.91
CA PRO A 286 17.97 22.84 8.20
C PRO A 286 18.64 23.59 9.37
N PHE A 287 19.70 24.36 9.10
CA PHE A 287 20.49 25.03 10.14
C PHE A 287 19.78 26.24 10.76
N ASP A 288 18.66 26.69 10.20
CA ASP A 288 17.88 27.79 10.77
C ASP A 288 17.01 27.32 11.97
N CYS A 289 16.93 26.01 12.21
CA CYS A 289 16.29 25.43 13.39
C CYS A 289 17.25 25.47 14.61
N PRO A 290 16.77 25.83 15.82
CA PRO A 290 17.53 25.69 17.06
C PRO A 290 18.13 24.29 17.22
N ALA A 291 19.38 24.20 17.69
CA ALA A 291 20.09 22.92 17.81
C ALA A 291 19.33 21.90 18.68
N TRP A 292 18.61 22.35 19.71
CA TRP A 292 17.78 21.47 20.54
C TRP A 292 16.60 20.88 19.76
N GLY A 293 16.03 21.62 18.80
CA GLY A 293 14.98 21.16 17.90
C GLY A 293 15.48 20.07 16.96
N ALA A 294 16.72 20.18 16.48
CA ALA A 294 17.38 19.12 15.71
C ALA A 294 17.54 17.83 16.53
N PHE A 295 17.83 17.90 17.83
CA PHE A 295 17.87 16.71 18.69
C PHE A 295 16.47 16.18 19.02
N ALA A 296 15.47 17.05 19.21
CA ALA A 296 14.08 16.65 19.43
C ALA A 296 13.51 15.88 18.23
N ALA A 297 13.92 16.24 17.01
CA ALA A 297 13.53 15.58 15.76
C ALA A 297 13.97 14.11 15.64
N ILE A 298 14.90 13.64 16.48
CA ILE A 298 15.34 12.24 16.51
C ILE A 298 14.17 11.29 16.79
N LEU A 299 13.30 11.64 17.75
CA LEU A 299 12.20 10.77 18.17
C LEU A 299 11.13 10.62 17.06
N PRO A 300 10.59 11.70 16.46
CA PRO A 300 9.73 11.58 15.29
C PRO A 300 10.42 10.91 14.10
N GLY A 301 11.72 11.17 13.88
CA GLY A 301 12.49 10.51 12.81
C GLY A 301 12.58 8.99 12.96
N LEU A 302 12.72 8.50 14.21
CA LEU A 302 12.66 7.08 14.52
C LEU A 302 11.28 6.49 14.25
N ILE A 303 10.21 7.19 14.64
CA ILE A 303 8.82 6.77 14.40
C ILE A 303 8.55 6.67 12.89
N LEU A 304 8.93 7.69 12.11
CA LEU A 304 8.82 7.68 10.66
C LEU A 304 9.56 6.50 10.03
N THR A 305 10.74 6.19 10.55
CA THR A 305 11.52 5.03 10.09
C THR A 305 10.82 3.71 10.36
N ILE A 306 10.22 3.55 11.54
CA ILE A 306 9.44 2.34 11.88
C ILE A 306 8.20 2.22 10.97
N LEU A 307 7.52 3.34 10.72
CA LEU A 307 6.37 3.37 9.80
C LEU A 307 6.77 2.90 8.40
N PHE A 308 7.87 3.44 7.85
CA PHE A 308 8.33 3.09 6.51
C PHE A 308 8.89 1.67 6.44
N PHE A 309 9.51 1.22 7.52
CA PHE A 309 9.93 -0.16 7.66
C PHE A 309 8.76 -1.13 7.60
N PHE A 310 7.55 -0.75 8.03
CA PHE A 310 6.37 -1.58 7.86
C PHE A 310 5.77 -1.41 6.46
N ASP A 311 5.36 -0.18 6.12
CA ASP A 311 4.56 0.10 4.92
C ASP A 311 5.27 -0.32 3.62
N HIS A 312 6.55 0.06 3.47
CA HIS A 312 7.25 -0.21 2.23
C HIS A 312 7.54 -1.71 2.07
N ASN A 313 7.96 -2.34 3.15
CA ASN A 313 8.24 -3.77 3.17
C ASN A 313 6.97 -4.59 2.89
N VAL A 314 5.85 -4.26 3.53
CA VAL A 314 4.55 -4.90 3.28
C VAL A 314 4.11 -4.67 1.83
N SER A 315 4.24 -3.46 1.30
CA SER A 315 3.93 -3.14 -0.10
C SER A 315 4.83 -3.93 -1.08
N SER A 316 6.13 -4.01 -0.82
CA SER A 316 7.08 -4.79 -1.63
C SER A 316 6.77 -6.28 -1.58
N LEU A 317 6.33 -6.78 -0.43
CA LEU A 317 5.98 -8.18 -0.22
C LEU A 317 4.66 -8.55 -0.92
N LEU A 318 3.65 -7.68 -0.87
CA LEU A 318 2.38 -7.86 -1.58
C LEU A 318 2.54 -7.81 -3.10
N CYS A 319 3.37 -6.93 -3.65
CA CYS A 319 3.64 -6.93 -5.09
C CYS A 319 4.51 -8.10 -5.56
N GLN A 320 5.06 -8.89 -4.64
CA GLN A 320 5.88 -10.07 -4.92
C GLN A 320 5.24 -11.36 -4.41
N ALA A 321 3.92 -11.34 -4.14
CA ALA A 321 3.21 -12.52 -3.69
C ALA A 321 3.42 -13.69 -4.65
N ALA A 322 3.54 -14.90 -4.10
CA ALA A 322 3.88 -16.10 -4.87
C ALA A 322 2.86 -16.42 -5.98
N GLU A 323 1.62 -15.97 -5.81
CA GLU A 323 0.54 -16.05 -6.80
C GLU A 323 0.89 -15.40 -8.15
N PHE A 324 1.74 -14.37 -8.15
CA PHE A 324 2.11 -13.65 -9.38
C PHE A 324 3.20 -14.36 -10.20
N GLY A 325 3.85 -15.38 -9.63
CA GLY A 325 4.86 -16.18 -10.35
C GLY A 325 6.04 -15.35 -10.90
N LEU A 326 6.49 -14.34 -10.17
CA LEU A 326 7.61 -13.48 -10.57
C LEU A 326 8.91 -14.27 -10.66
N LYS A 327 9.73 -13.95 -11.67
CA LYS A 327 10.98 -14.67 -11.98
C LYS A 327 12.24 -13.90 -11.64
N LYS A 328 12.18 -12.57 -11.59
CA LYS A 328 13.35 -11.75 -11.23
C LYS A 328 13.27 -11.52 -9.73
N GLY A 329 14.21 -12.10 -8.98
CA GLY A 329 14.07 -12.18 -7.52
C GLY A 329 14.13 -10.84 -6.78
N THR A 330 14.00 -10.90 -5.46
CA THR A 330 13.69 -9.77 -4.58
C THR A 330 14.92 -8.93 -4.20
N ALA A 331 14.68 -7.71 -3.69
CA ALA A 331 15.74 -6.75 -3.32
C ALA A 331 15.33 -5.80 -2.16
N PHE A 332 14.81 -6.34 -1.06
CA PHE A 332 14.26 -5.56 0.06
C PHE A 332 15.26 -4.59 0.73
N HIS A 333 16.52 -4.99 0.91
CA HIS A 333 17.51 -4.16 1.59
C HIS A 333 17.96 -2.99 0.71
N TRP A 334 18.10 -3.25 -0.59
CA TRP A 334 18.42 -2.22 -1.55
C TRP A 334 17.27 -1.21 -1.71
N ASP A 335 16.02 -1.69 -1.76
CA ASP A 335 14.84 -0.84 -1.79
C ASP A 335 14.80 0.10 -0.57
N PHE A 336 15.03 -0.43 0.63
CA PHE A 336 15.04 0.36 1.86
C PHE A 336 16.15 1.43 1.90
N PHE A 337 17.32 1.13 1.32
CA PHE A 337 18.40 2.10 1.17
C PHE A 337 18.03 3.23 0.21
N VAL A 338 17.44 2.91 -0.95
CA VAL A 338 16.98 3.93 -1.92
C VAL A 338 15.92 4.84 -1.29
N ILE A 339 15.06 4.28 -0.44
CA ILE A 339 14.08 5.05 0.34
C ILE A 339 14.75 5.97 1.37
N GLY A 340 15.83 5.54 2.01
CA GLY A 340 16.60 6.44 2.88
C GLY A 340 17.13 7.65 2.10
N VAL A 341 17.66 7.43 0.89
CA VAL A 341 18.19 8.51 0.03
C VAL A 341 17.08 9.44 -0.46
N GLN A 342 15.91 8.92 -0.86
CA GLN A 342 14.81 9.80 -1.30
C GLN A 342 14.26 10.63 -0.15
N ILE A 343 14.18 10.09 1.08
CA ILE A 343 13.72 10.84 2.25
C ILE A 343 14.64 12.02 2.54
N LEU A 344 15.96 11.85 2.36
CA LEU A 344 16.90 12.95 2.50
C LEU A 344 16.62 14.06 1.47
N ILE A 345 16.34 13.68 0.22
CA ILE A 345 16.01 14.64 -0.84
C ILE A 345 14.69 15.36 -0.55
N THR A 346 13.64 14.62 -0.16
CA THR A 346 12.34 15.23 0.17
C THR A 346 12.45 16.13 1.40
N GLY A 347 13.23 15.74 2.41
CA GLY A 347 13.47 16.54 3.60
C GLY A 347 14.14 17.89 3.30
N LEU A 348 15.18 17.88 2.46
CA LEU A 348 15.88 19.10 2.05
C LEU A 348 15.03 20.01 1.16
N LEU A 349 14.05 19.46 0.45
CA LEU A 349 13.09 20.21 -0.37
C LEU A 349 11.82 20.62 0.42
N GLY A 350 11.70 20.20 1.68
CA GLY A 350 10.50 20.38 2.50
C GLY A 350 9.26 19.70 1.90
N LEU A 351 9.45 18.58 1.22
CA LEU A 351 8.39 17.75 0.64
C LEU A 351 7.98 16.67 1.63
N PRO A 352 6.71 16.24 1.61
CA PRO A 352 6.29 15.08 2.40
C PRO A 352 7.03 13.83 1.91
N PRO A 353 7.57 12.97 2.81
CA PRO A 353 8.23 11.75 2.40
C PRO A 353 7.22 10.76 1.84
N VAL A 354 7.64 9.91 0.90
CA VAL A 354 6.76 8.89 0.32
C VAL A 354 7.22 7.48 0.66
N ASN A 355 6.29 6.55 0.59
CA ASN A 355 6.55 5.12 0.78
C ASN A 355 5.72 4.27 -0.19
N GLY A 356 5.87 2.94 -0.08
CA GLY A 356 5.16 1.99 -0.93
C GLY A 356 3.67 1.99 -0.67
N LEU A 357 2.87 2.14 -1.73
CA LEU A 357 1.42 2.19 -1.65
C LEU A 357 0.87 0.77 -1.55
N ILE A 358 0.36 0.39 -0.37
CA ILE A 358 -0.09 -0.97 -0.05
C ILE A 358 -1.14 -1.52 -1.04
N PRO A 359 -2.28 -0.85 -1.30
CA PRO A 359 -3.29 -1.39 -2.21
C PRO A 359 -2.86 -1.28 -3.68
N GLN A 360 -2.04 -0.29 -4.03
CA GLN A 360 -1.70 0.02 -5.41
C GLN A 360 -0.57 -0.87 -5.95
N ALA A 361 0.35 -1.32 -5.11
CA ALA A 361 1.43 -2.22 -5.51
C ALA A 361 0.98 -3.61 -6.03
N PRO A 362 0.06 -4.34 -5.37
CA PRO A 362 -0.49 -5.59 -5.90
C PRO A 362 -1.41 -5.33 -7.11
N LEU A 363 -2.20 -4.25 -7.12
CA LEU A 363 -3.03 -3.87 -8.28
C LEU A 363 -2.18 -3.59 -9.52
N HIS A 364 -1.04 -2.92 -9.35
CA HIS A 364 -0.09 -2.69 -10.42
C HIS A 364 0.45 -4.00 -10.97
N THR A 365 0.87 -4.91 -10.08
CA THR A 365 1.39 -6.23 -10.47
C THR A 365 0.33 -7.06 -11.18
N ASP A 366 -0.90 -7.10 -10.67
CA ASP A 366 -2.03 -7.81 -11.30
C ASP A 366 -2.38 -7.22 -12.67
N SER A 367 -2.34 -5.90 -12.82
CA SER A 367 -2.60 -5.23 -14.09
C SER A 367 -1.55 -5.55 -15.16
N LEU A 368 -0.33 -5.93 -14.74
CA LEU A 368 0.77 -6.39 -15.59
C LEU A 368 0.75 -7.89 -15.84
N CYS A 369 -0.13 -8.64 -15.17
CA CYS A 369 -0.30 -10.08 -15.38
C CYS A 369 -1.20 -10.38 -16.58
N GLU A 370 -0.78 -11.36 -17.37
CA GLU A 370 -1.59 -12.05 -18.38
C GLU A 370 -2.24 -13.27 -17.74
N LYS A 371 -3.57 -13.26 -17.71
CA LYS A 371 -4.37 -14.35 -17.17
C LYS A 371 -4.89 -15.22 -18.31
N ARG A 372 -4.82 -16.54 -18.19
CA ARG A 372 -5.48 -17.49 -19.11
C ARG A 372 -6.38 -18.42 -18.34
N PHE A 373 -7.47 -18.82 -18.97
CA PHE A 373 -8.35 -19.85 -18.45
C PHE A 373 -7.75 -21.22 -18.73
N LEU A 374 -7.45 -21.95 -17.66
CA LEU A 374 -7.21 -23.38 -17.74
C LEU A 374 -8.52 -24.10 -17.38
N LEU A 375 -8.90 -25.07 -18.20
CA LEU A 375 -9.99 -25.98 -17.86
C LEU A 375 -9.44 -26.97 -16.83
N LYS A 376 -9.98 -26.93 -15.61
CA LYS A 376 -9.71 -27.95 -14.60
C LYS A 376 -10.34 -29.27 -15.06
N THR A 377 -9.84 -30.39 -14.53
CA THR A 377 -10.34 -31.74 -14.85
C THR A 377 -11.83 -31.90 -14.57
N ASP A 378 -12.40 -31.06 -13.69
CA ASP A 378 -13.82 -31.02 -13.32
C ASP A 378 -14.69 -30.11 -14.22
N GLY A 379 -14.14 -29.56 -15.30
CA GLY A 379 -14.87 -28.71 -16.26
C GLY A 379 -15.01 -27.24 -15.84
N GLU A 380 -14.59 -26.87 -14.63
CA GLU A 380 -14.52 -25.47 -14.20
C GLU A 380 -13.34 -24.72 -14.83
N LYS A 381 -13.58 -23.48 -15.26
CA LYS A 381 -12.55 -22.60 -15.83
C LYS A 381 -11.86 -21.86 -14.68
N GLU A 382 -10.63 -22.23 -14.37
CA GLU A 382 -9.80 -21.53 -13.40
C GLU A 382 -8.91 -20.52 -14.12
N GLU A 383 -8.89 -19.28 -13.62
CA GLU A 383 -8.08 -18.22 -14.18
C GLU A 383 -6.68 -18.26 -13.58
N VAL A 384 -5.70 -18.72 -14.35
CA VAL A 384 -4.31 -18.85 -13.90
C VAL A 384 -3.45 -17.76 -14.53
N ILE A 385 -2.58 -17.15 -13.73
CA ILE A 385 -1.60 -16.16 -14.19
C ILE A 385 -0.51 -16.89 -14.98
N VAL A 386 -0.40 -16.59 -16.27
CA VAL A 386 0.56 -17.26 -17.17
C VAL A 386 1.89 -16.52 -17.20
N ARG A 387 1.84 -15.18 -17.15
CA ARG A 387 3.03 -14.34 -17.23
C ARG A 387 2.77 -12.98 -16.62
N CYS A 388 3.66 -12.51 -15.75
CA CYS A 388 3.74 -11.11 -15.32
C CYS A 388 4.82 -10.37 -16.12
N HIS A 389 4.51 -9.13 -16.55
CA HIS A 389 5.49 -8.25 -17.19
C HIS A 389 6.27 -7.47 -16.13
N GLU A 390 7.45 -7.99 -15.77
CA GLU A 390 8.36 -7.34 -14.82
C GLU A 390 9.20 -6.25 -15.51
N GLN A 391 8.84 -4.98 -15.32
CA GLN A 391 9.47 -3.85 -16.00
C GLN A 391 9.49 -2.56 -15.15
N ARG A 392 10.25 -1.56 -15.60
CA ARG A 392 10.44 -0.24 -14.93
C ARG A 392 9.66 0.92 -15.54
N VAL A 393 9.22 0.74 -16.78
CA VAL A 393 8.62 1.78 -17.62
C VAL A 393 7.25 2.22 -17.09
N SER A 394 6.39 1.33 -16.60
CA SER A 394 5.07 1.73 -16.10
C SER A 394 5.15 2.62 -14.88
N ALA A 395 6.00 2.26 -13.89
CA ALA A 395 6.18 3.06 -12.68
C ALA A 395 6.79 4.43 -13.02
N LEU A 396 7.79 4.47 -13.90
CA LEU A 396 8.37 5.73 -14.35
C LEU A 396 7.36 6.59 -15.12
N MET A 397 6.61 5.99 -16.05
CA MET A 397 5.61 6.72 -16.84
C MET A 397 4.46 7.20 -15.97
N GLN A 398 4.01 6.40 -15.00
CA GLN A 398 2.96 6.80 -14.05
C GLN A 398 3.43 7.97 -13.20
N ALA A 399 4.66 7.91 -12.65
CA ALA A 399 5.25 9.03 -11.91
C ALA A 399 5.35 10.27 -12.81
N SER A 400 5.81 10.11 -14.05
CA SER A 400 5.94 11.21 -15.02
C SER A 400 4.59 11.83 -15.37
N LEU A 401 3.52 11.04 -15.50
CA LEU A 401 2.16 11.54 -15.73
C LEU A 401 1.66 12.35 -14.53
N ILE A 402 1.97 11.95 -13.30
CA ILE A 402 1.73 12.78 -12.10
C ILE A 402 2.56 14.06 -12.16
N GLY A 403 3.83 13.98 -12.59
CA GLY A 403 4.64 15.18 -12.81
C GLY A 403 4.02 16.11 -13.86
N CYS A 404 3.40 15.57 -14.91
CA CYS A 404 2.73 16.37 -15.93
C CYS A 404 1.52 17.14 -15.40
N THR A 405 0.84 16.66 -14.35
CA THR A 405 -0.29 17.41 -13.77
C THR A 405 0.17 18.66 -13.04
N LEU A 406 1.44 18.73 -12.62
CA LEU A 406 2.04 19.95 -12.05
C LEU A 406 2.15 21.09 -13.08
N PHE A 407 2.22 20.80 -14.39
CA PHE A 407 2.14 21.85 -15.41
C PHE A 407 0.72 22.41 -15.58
N TYR A 408 -0.29 21.70 -15.08
CA TYR A 408 -1.69 22.09 -15.12
C TYR A 408 -2.30 22.19 -13.71
N ILE A 409 -1.57 22.82 -12.79
CA ILE A 409 -1.99 23.05 -11.41
C ILE A 409 -3.36 23.74 -11.33
N ARG A 410 -3.62 24.71 -12.21
CA ARG A 410 -4.91 25.40 -12.29
C ARG A 410 -6.10 24.46 -12.42
N GLY A 411 -5.95 23.33 -13.12
CA GLY A 411 -7.00 22.33 -13.24
C GLY A 411 -7.37 21.65 -11.93
N ILE A 412 -6.40 21.51 -11.03
CA ILE A 412 -6.56 20.83 -9.74
C ILE A 412 -7.33 21.72 -8.76
N GLY A 413 -7.18 23.05 -8.87
CA GLY A 413 -7.94 24.01 -8.07
C GLY A 413 -9.45 23.99 -8.28
N TYR A 414 -9.94 23.37 -9.36
CA TYR A 414 -11.36 23.18 -9.60
C TYR A 414 -11.97 22.02 -8.79
N LEU A 415 -11.17 21.18 -8.15
CA LEU A 415 -11.65 19.99 -7.45
C LEU A 415 -12.33 20.38 -6.14
N PRO A 416 -13.64 20.12 -5.96
CA PRO A 416 -14.33 20.32 -4.70
C PRO A 416 -13.80 19.33 -3.64
N ILE A 417 -13.44 19.83 -2.47
CA ILE A 417 -12.90 18.99 -1.37
C ILE A 417 -13.94 17.95 -0.94
N ALA A 418 -15.22 18.31 -0.96
CA ALA A 418 -16.32 17.39 -0.64
C ALA A 418 -16.38 16.14 -1.53
N ALA A 419 -16.00 16.24 -2.81
CA ALA A 419 -15.94 15.06 -3.69
C ALA A 419 -14.77 14.14 -3.31
N LEU A 420 -13.65 14.72 -2.85
CA LEU A 420 -12.50 13.98 -2.33
C LEU A 420 -12.80 13.29 -1.00
N ASP A 421 -13.64 13.88 -0.14
CA ASP A 421 -14.16 13.23 1.06
C ASP A 421 -15.02 12.00 0.73
N GLY A 422 -15.79 12.08 -0.37
CA GLY A 422 -16.49 10.92 -0.93
C GLY A 422 -15.56 9.78 -1.34
N LEU A 423 -14.38 10.11 -1.87
CA LEU A 423 -13.35 9.12 -2.18
C LEU A 423 -12.79 8.44 -0.93
N PHE A 424 -12.63 9.16 0.19
CA PHE A 424 -12.23 8.57 1.47
C PHE A 424 -13.22 7.50 1.94
N ILE A 425 -14.52 7.79 1.85
CA ILE A 425 -15.58 6.82 2.20
C ILE A 425 -15.50 5.58 1.31
N TYR A 426 -15.33 5.78 0.00
CA TYR A 426 -15.11 4.66 -0.94
C TYR A 426 -13.87 3.83 -0.57
N MET A 427 -12.73 4.47 -0.33
CA MET A 427 -11.48 3.76 0.02
C MET A 427 -11.61 2.99 1.32
N GLY A 428 -12.34 3.53 2.31
CA GLY A 428 -12.65 2.83 3.56
C GLY A 428 -13.47 1.55 3.33
N ILE A 429 -14.59 1.67 2.61
CA ILE A 429 -15.50 0.53 2.35
C ILE A 429 -14.85 -0.53 1.44
N ALA A 430 -14.16 -0.09 0.38
CA ALA A 430 -13.47 -0.98 -0.55
C ALA A 430 -12.39 -1.82 0.15
N SER A 431 -11.72 -1.26 1.17
CA SER A 431 -10.67 -1.95 1.94
C SER A 431 -11.19 -3.08 2.84
N PHE A 432 -12.49 -3.17 3.08
CA PHE A 432 -13.09 -4.31 3.79
C PHE A 432 -13.15 -5.57 2.90
N HIS A 433 -13.22 -5.38 1.58
CA HIS A 433 -13.22 -6.49 0.62
C HIS A 433 -11.80 -7.09 0.53
N GLY A 434 -11.71 -8.42 0.70
CA GLY A 434 -10.43 -9.14 0.70
C GLY A 434 -9.71 -9.17 2.05
N ASN A 435 -10.16 -8.41 3.05
CA ASN A 435 -9.60 -8.48 4.39
C ASN A 435 -10.18 -9.68 5.16
N THR A 436 -9.36 -10.71 5.41
CA THR A 436 -9.81 -11.91 6.14
C THR A 436 -10.22 -11.60 7.58
N PHE A 437 -9.65 -10.57 8.22
CA PHE A 437 -10.13 -10.11 9.53
C PHE A 437 -11.57 -9.61 9.46
N TYR A 438 -11.93 -8.82 8.44
CA TYR A 438 -13.32 -8.41 8.23
C TYR A 438 -14.23 -9.61 7.93
N GLN A 439 -13.77 -10.55 7.10
CA GLN A 439 -14.53 -11.78 6.85
C GLN A 439 -14.81 -12.56 8.14
N ARG A 440 -13.82 -12.66 9.05
CA ARG A 440 -13.98 -13.25 10.39
C ARG A 440 -14.92 -12.45 11.29
N LEU A 441 -14.89 -11.11 11.23
CA LEU A 441 -15.85 -10.27 11.96
C LEU A 441 -17.29 -10.54 11.51
N VAL A 442 -17.52 -10.70 10.20
CA VAL A 442 -18.86 -11.01 9.67
C VAL A 442 -19.33 -12.41 10.11
N LEU A 443 -18.44 -13.34 10.45
CA LEU A 443 -18.83 -14.65 10.97
C LEU A 443 -19.62 -14.56 12.28
N PHE A 444 -19.38 -13.53 13.12
CA PHE A 444 -20.19 -13.31 14.33
C PHE A 444 -21.68 -13.08 14.04
N PHE A 445 -21.98 -12.55 12.86
CA PHE A 445 -23.34 -12.22 12.41
C PHE A 445 -23.86 -13.19 11.35
N THR A 446 -23.08 -14.22 11.00
CA THR A 446 -23.46 -15.20 9.98
C THR A 446 -24.27 -16.32 10.61
N ASP A 447 -25.38 -16.67 9.97
CA ASP A 447 -26.21 -17.81 10.36
C ASP A 447 -25.42 -19.13 10.27
N PRO A 448 -25.40 -19.98 11.31
CA PRO A 448 -24.77 -21.29 11.29
C PRO A 448 -25.12 -22.15 10.07
N GLU A 449 -26.36 -22.07 9.56
CA GLU A 449 -26.80 -22.87 8.41
C GLU A 449 -26.20 -22.41 7.06
N ARG A 450 -25.64 -21.19 7.02
CA ARG A 450 -25.04 -20.59 5.80
C ARG A 450 -23.52 -20.54 5.84
N LEU A 451 -22.89 -21.14 6.86
CA LEU A 451 -21.44 -21.17 7.00
C LEU A 451 -20.76 -21.91 5.82
N ASP A 452 -21.36 -23.00 5.36
CA ASP A 452 -20.83 -23.83 4.28
C ASP A 452 -20.76 -23.09 2.93
N ALA A 453 -21.66 -22.12 2.73
CA ALA A 453 -21.72 -21.32 1.51
C ALA A 453 -20.57 -20.31 1.36
N ARG A 454 -19.78 -20.06 2.43
CA ARG A 454 -18.65 -19.12 2.39
C ARG A 454 -17.33 -19.75 1.96
N SER A 455 -17.24 -21.09 1.86
CA SER A 455 -16.07 -21.85 1.39
C SER A 455 -14.71 -21.25 1.79
N LEU A 456 -14.53 -20.91 3.08
CA LEU A 456 -13.24 -20.44 3.59
C LEU A 456 -12.42 -21.65 4.02
N ASP A 457 -11.23 -21.83 3.46
CA ASP A 457 -10.37 -23.02 3.66
C ASP A 457 -10.07 -23.35 5.14
N TYR A 458 -10.10 -22.34 6.02
CA TYR A 458 -9.81 -22.48 7.44
C TYR A 458 -11.01 -22.84 8.34
N LEU A 459 -12.25 -22.78 7.83
CA LEU A 459 -13.46 -23.10 8.61
C LEU A 459 -13.49 -24.56 9.08
N ASN A 460 -12.91 -25.46 8.29
CA ASN A 460 -12.87 -26.90 8.58
C ASN A 460 -11.67 -27.32 9.44
N LEU A 461 -10.68 -26.44 9.62
CA LEU A 461 -9.40 -26.76 10.25
C LEU A 461 -9.30 -26.25 11.70
N VAL A 462 -10.11 -25.25 12.07
CA VAL A 462 -10.02 -24.60 13.38
C VAL A 462 -11.40 -24.49 14.01
N PRO A 463 -11.57 -24.87 15.30
CA PRO A 463 -12.88 -24.76 15.96
C PRO A 463 -13.32 -23.30 16.10
N MET A 464 -14.61 -23.05 15.85
CA MET A 464 -15.20 -21.69 15.83
C MET A 464 -14.94 -20.88 17.11
N ASN A 465 -14.91 -21.51 18.28
CA ASN A 465 -14.63 -20.80 19.54
C ASN A 465 -13.25 -20.15 19.57
N ILE A 466 -12.25 -20.75 18.89
CA ILE A 466 -10.91 -20.18 18.78
C ILE A 466 -10.93 -19.01 17.79
N ILE A 467 -11.64 -19.15 16.67
CA ILE A 467 -11.81 -18.09 15.66
C ILE A 467 -12.43 -16.84 16.30
N TYR A 468 -13.50 -17.00 17.09
CA TYR A 468 -14.15 -15.89 17.78
C TYR A 468 -13.23 -15.22 18.80
N LYS A 469 -12.53 -15.99 19.64
CA LYS A 469 -11.60 -15.41 20.64
C LYS A 469 -10.43 -14.67 19.98
N PHE A 470 -9.87 -15.23 18.91
CA PHE A 470 -8.80 -14.61 18.13
C PHE A 470 -9.27 -13.28 17.51
N THR A 471 -10.43 -13.30 16.88
CA THR A 471 -11.01 -12.12 16.21
C THR A 471 -11.40 -11.04 17.23
N LEU A 472 -11.94 -11.42 18.40
CA LEU A 472 -12.25 -10.48 19.48
C LEU A 472 -11.00 -9.81 20.05
N LEU A 473 -9.91 -10.58 20.23
CA LEU A 473 -8.62 -10.02 20.65
C LEU A 473 -8.11 -9.02 19.61
N GLN A 474 -8.14 -9.38 18.32
CA GLN A 474 -7.73 -8.51 17.22
C GLN A 474 -8.56 -7.22 17.16
N LEU A 475 -9.88 -7.32 17.36
CA LEU A 475 -10.79 -6.16 17.44
C LEU A 475 -10.48 -5.27 18.65
N GLY A 476 -10.22 -5.86 19.81
CA GLY A 476 -9.86 -5.10 21.01
C GLY A 476 -8.56 -4.32 20.83
N ILE A 477 -7.55 -4.93 20.22
CA ILE A 477 -6.29 -4.25 19.89
C ILE A 477 -6.51 -3.13 18.88
N LEU A 478 -7.28 -3.40 17.82
CA LEU A 478 -7.64 -2.40 16.81
C LEU A 478 -8.34 -1.19 17.44
N ALA A 479 -9.29 -1.42 18.34
CA ALA A 479 -10.01 -0.35 19.04
C ALA A 479 -9.09 0.51 19.91
N VAL A 480 -8.12 -0.10 20.60
CA VAL A 480 -7.10 0.64 21.36
C VAL A 480 -6.24 1.50 20.44
N ILE A 481 -5.79 0.95 19.32
CA ILE A 481 -4.96 1.71 18.36
C ILE A 481 -5.77 2.85 17.73
N PHE A 482 -7.03 2.60 17.37
CA PHE A 482 -7.92 3.63 16.85
C PHE A 482 -8.18 4.74 17.88
N ALA A 483 -8.39 4.40 19.15
CA ALA A 483 -8.54 5.40 20.21
C ALA A 483 -7.28 6.27 20.35
N ILE A 484 -6.08 5.68 20.23
CA ILE A 484 -4.81 6.42 20.24
C ILE A 484 -4.75 7.41 19.06
N THR A 485 -5.21 7.02 17.87
CA THR A 485 -5.20 7.91 16.69
C THR A 485 -6.16 9.10 16.79
N LEU A 486 -7.11 9.09 17.73
CA LEU A 486 -8.03 10.22 17.95
C LEU A 486 -7.47 11.26 18.93
N VAL A 487 -6.40 10.93 19.67
CA VAL A 487 -5.82 11.83 20.67
C VAL A 487 -4.71 12.66 20.02
N PRO A 488 -4.82 14.00 19.97
CA PRO A 488 -3.78 14.87 19.43
C PRO A 488 -2.43 14.61 20.12
N TYR A 489 -1.33 14.80 19.40
CA TYR A 489 0.06 14.58 19.84
C TYR A 489 0.46 13.11 20.02
N ILE A 490 -0.47 12.25 20.48
CA ILE A 490 -0.24 10.81 20.70
C ILE A 490 -0.50 10.02 19.41
N ASP A 491 -1.33 10.54 18.51
CA ASP A 491 -1.58 10.01 17.18
C ASP A 491 -0.29 9.67 16.41
N ALA A 492 0.77 10.48 16.54
CA ALA A 492 2.10 10.18 15.97
C ALA A 492 2.66 8.79 16.36
N LEU A 493 2.24 8.20 17.49
CA LEU A 493 2.75 6.92 18.00
C LEU A 493 2.05 5.68 17.42
N PHE A 494 1.01 5.84 16.58
CA PHE A 494 0.30 4.68 16.00
C PHE A 494 1.24 3.69 15.29
N PRO A 495 2.31 4.09 14.55
CA PRO A 495 3.20 3.13 13.89
C PRO A 495 3.95 2.23 14.88
N LEU A 496 4.29 2.76 16.06
CA LEU A 496 4.93 1.98 17.13
C LEU A 496 3.95 0.93 17.67
N CYS A 497 2.67 1.28 17.79
CA CYS A 497 1.63 0.34 18.22
C CYS A 497 1.48 -0.82 17.23
N ILE A 498 1.56 -0.54 15.92
CA ILE A 498 1.56 -1.57 14.88
C ILE A 498 2.84 -2.43 14.94
N ALA A 499 4.00 -1.82 15.15
CA ALA A 499 5.25 -2.54 15.30
C ALA A 499 5.23 -3.51 16.49
N ILE A 500 4.51 -3.19 17.57
CA ILE A 500 4.32 -4.07 18.75
C ILE A 500 3.43 -5.30 18.41
N LEU A 501 2.59 -5.23 17.37
CA LEU A 501 1.78 -6.37 16.93
C LEU A 501 2.62 -7.55 16.44
N VAL A 502 3.75 -7.26 15.79
CA VAL A 502 4.66 -8.27 15.22
C VAL A 502 5.27 -9.18 16.29
N PRO A 503 5.93 -8.68 17.36
CA PRO A 503 6.43 -9.52 18.44
C PRO A 503 5.29 -10.12 19.27
N MET A 504 4.16 -9.41 19.45
CA MET A 504 3.00 -9.98 20.15
C MET A 504 2.47 -11.23 19.42
N ARG A 505 2.40 -11.18 18.09
CA ARG A 505 2.08 -12.35 17.25
C ARG A 505 3.13 -13.44 17.37
N SER A 506 4.41 -13.09 17.34
CA SER A 506 5.47 -14.10 17.35
C SER A 506 5.63 -14.83 18.69
N TYR A 507 5.36 -14.15 19.83
CA TYR A 507 5.65 -14.70 21.16
C TYR A 507 4.43 -14.99 22.04
N LYS A 508 3.34 -14.20 21.95
CA LYS A 508 2.17 -14.33 22.85
C LYS A 508 1.04 -15.14 22.22
N LEU A 509 0.69 -14.86 20.98
CA LEU A 509 -0.43 -15.53 20.28
C LEU A 509 -0.28 -17.07 20.20
N PRO A 510 0.87 -17.63 19.80
CA PRO A 510 1.09 -19.08 19.78
C PRO A 510 1.00 -19.73 21.17
N LYS A 511 1.29 -18.99 22.25
CA LYS A 511 1.16 -19.49 23.63
C LYS A 511 -0.29 -19.53 24.10
N TRP A 512 -1.14 -18.63 23.60
CA TRP A 512 -2.54 -18.54 24.01
C TRP A 512 -3.47 -19.45 23.21
N PHE A 513 -3.20 -19.65 21.92
CA PHE A 513 -4.11 -20.39 21.02
C PHE A 513 -3.51 -21.67 20.42
N GLY A 514 -2.24 -21.97 20.70
CA GLY A 514 -1.51 -23.09 20.10
C GLY A 514 -0.94 -22.72 18.72
N THR A 515 0.26 -23.25 18.42
CA THR A 515 1.01 -22.95 17.18
C THR A 515 0.25 -23.38 15.93
N GLU A 516 -0.41 -24.54 15.96
CA GLU A 516 -1.09 -25.12 14.80
C GLU A 516 -2.32 -24.30 14.38
N HIS A 517 -3.16 -23.90 15.33
CA HIS A 517 -4.34 -23.06 15.04
C HIS A 517 -3.96 -21.64 14.64
N THR A 518 -2.92 -21.07 15.26
CA THR A 518 -2.43 -19.72 14.92
C THR A 518 -1.85 -19.72 13.50
N ASP A 519 -1.03 -20.69 13.14
CA ASP A 519 -0.42 -20.75 11.80
C ASP A 519 -1.43 -21.09 10.69
N THR A 520 -2.56 -21.73 11.03
CA THR A 520 -3.66 -21.97 10.07
C THR A 520 -4.52 -20.73 9.84
N LEU A 521 -4.84 -19.99 10.91
CA LEU A 521 -5.61 -18.73 10.83
C LEU A 521 -4.78 -17.56 10.28
N ASP A 522 -3.46 -17.67 10.40
CA ASP A 522 -2.47 -16.66 10.04
C ASP A 522 -1.41 -17.28 9.13
N ALA A 523 -1.85 -18.08 8.15
CA ALA A 523 -0.99 -18.68 7.14
C ALA A 523 -0.14 -17.56 6.53
N ARG A 524 1.18 -17.67 6.64
CA ARG A 524 2.13 -16.68 6.13
C ARG A 524 1.94 -16.59 4.62
N GLU A 525 1.24 -15.57 4.16
CA GLU A 525 0.89 -15.47 2.73
C GLU A 525 2.05 -15.15 1.83
N ILE A 526 3.22 -14.82 2.37
CA ILE A 526 4.38 -14.60 1.52
C ILE A 526 5.57 -15.31 2.11
N THR A 527 5.71 -16.61 1.80
CA THR A 527 7.06 -17.13 1.60
C THR A 527 7.70 -16.27 0.52
N PRO A 528 8.80 -15.55 0.81
CA PRO A 528 9.54 -14.85 -0.23
C PRO A 528 9.82 -15.86 -1.36
N PRO A 529 9.75 -15.46 -2.64
CA PRO A 529 9.94 -16.39 -3.75
C PRO A 529 11.27 -17.17 -3.64
N GLU A 530 12.27 -16.63 -2.94
CA GLU A 530 13.51 -17.34 -2.59
C GLU A 530 13.32 -18.64 -1.79
N VAL A 531 12.35 -18.69 -0.87
CA VAL A 531 12.07 -19.88 -0.05
C VAL A 531 11.31 -20.91 -0.89
N VAL A 532 10.48 -20.45 -1.83
CA VAL A 532 9.76 -21.31 -2.78
C VAL A 532 10.74 -21.89 -3.81
N ASP A 533 11.62 -21.05 -4.39
CA ASP A 533 12.67 -21.49 -5.32
C ASP A 533 13.67 -22.40 -4.62
N ALA A 534 14.09 -22.11 -3.38
CA ALA A 534 14.98 -23.00 -2.64
C ALA A 534 14.30 -24.34 -2.31
N ALA A 535 13.02 -24.34 -1.94
CA ALA A 535 12.26 -25.56 -1.69
C ALA A 535 12.02 -26.36 -2.98
N GLN A 536 11.66 -25.70 -4.09
CA GLN A 536 11.47 -26.33 -5.40
C GLN A 536 12.79 -26.83 -5.99
N THR A 537 13.88 -26.08 -5.84
CA THR A 537 15.22 -26.51 -6.26
C THR A 537 15.70 -27.68 -5.41
N GLN A 538 15.44 -27.69 -4.09
CA GLN A 538 15.74 -28.84 -3.23
C GLN A 538 14.90 -30.07 -3.58
N VAL A 539 13.61 -29.90 -3.92
CA VAL A 539 12.74 -30.98 -4.38
C VAL A 539 13.19 -31.49 -5.76
N GLN A 540 13.53 -30.61 -6.70
CA GLN A 540 14.09 -30.98 -8.00
C GLN A 540 15.47 -31.65 -7.88
N MET A 541 16.33 -31.21 -6.97
CA MET A 541 17.62 -31.88 -6.69
C MET A 541 17.41 -33.24 -6.02
N ARG A 542 16.42 -33.40 -5.13
CA ARG A 542 16.05 -34.70 -4.55
C ARG A 542 15.50 -35.64 -5.61
N MET A 543 14.60 -35.17 -6.48
CA MET A 543 14.08 -35.95 -7.61
C MET A 543 15.17 -36.28 -8.64
N ALA A 544 16.11 -35.36 -8.91
CA ALA A 544 17.25 -35.62 -9.78
C ALA A 544 18.22 -36.65 -9.18
N ASN A 545 18.41 -36.66 -7.86
CA ASN A 545 19.22 -37.67 -7.17
C ASN A 545 18.51 -39.04 -7.11
N GLU A 546 17.18 -39.07 -6.98
CA GLU A 546 16.39 -40.31 -7.05
C GLU A 546 16.39 -40.91 -8.47
N VAL A 547 16.26 -40.08 -9.50
CA VAL A 547 16.34 -40.51 -10.92
C VAL A 547 17.78 -40.84 -11.33
N GLY A 548 18.79 -40.19 -10.74
CA GLY A 548 20.21 -40.51 -10.92
C GLY A 548 20.64 -41.82 -10.26
N SER A 549 19.85 -42.36 -9.33
CA SER A 549 20.15 -43.62 -8.63
C SER A 549 19.62 -44.88 -9.33
N THR A 550 18.87 -44.74 -10.44
CA THR A 550 18.23 -45.88 -11.13
C THR A 550 18.69 -46.08 -12.58
N THR A 551 19.96 -45.75 -12.91
CA THR A 551 20.54 -46.12 -14.21
C THR A 551 21.82 -46.96 -14.10
N SER A 552 21.70 -48.17 -14.66
CA SER A 552 22.70 -49.21 -15.00
C SER A 552 23.00 -50.26 -13.91
N PRO A 553 22.77 -51.55 -14.23
CA PRO A 553 23.76 -52.24 -15.06
C PRO A 553 23.15 -52.95 -16.27
N ALA A 554 23.34 -52.36 -17.46
CA ALA A 554 23.28 -53.10 -18.72
C ALA A 554 24.65 -53.75 -18.98
N ARG A 555 24.94 -54.92 -18.36
CA ARG A 555 25.98 -55.89 -18.80
C ARG A 555 25.96 -57.21 -18.01
N ALA A 556 24.95 -58.04 -18.27
CA ALA A 556 24.85 -59.48 -17.98
C ALA A 556 23.38 -59.85 -18.31
N LEU A 557 22.97 -60.78 -19.15
CA LEU A 557 23.58 -61.94 -19.80
C LEU A 557 22.76 -62.21 -21.08
N HIS A 558 23.45 -62.55 -22.17
CA HIS A 558 22.90 -63.49 -23.12
C HIS A 558 22.64 -64.80 -22.36
N GLU A 559 21.40 -65.28 -22.29
CA GLU A 559 20.99 -66.70 -22.34
C GLU A 559 19.54 -66.89 -21.85
N GLY A 560 18.73 -67.60 -22.66
CA GLY A 560 17.70 -68.52 -22.16
C GLY A 560 16.30 -67.97 -21.86
N VAL A 561 15.37 -68.15 -22.80
CA VAL A 561 13.94 -68.33 -22.50
C VAL A 561 13.72 -69.77 -22.01
N PRO A 562 12.87 -70.01 -20.99
CA PRO A 562 11.69 -70.87 -21.19
C PRO A 562 10.41 -70.35 -20.49
N PRO A 563 9.23 -70.94 -20.77
CA PRO A 563 7.97 -70.21 -20.91
C PRO A 563 7.08 -70.18 -19.66
N VAL A 564 6.12 -69.25 -19.69
CA VAL A 564 5.00 -69.11 -18.76
C VAL A 564 4.05 -70.31 -18.88
N PRO A 565 3.67 -71.00 -17.78
CA PRO A 565 2.51 -71.88 -17.77
C PRO A 565 1.23 -71.09 -17.40
N PRO A 566 0.07 -71.39 -18.01
CA PRO A 566 -1.20 -70.73 -17.71
C PRO A 566 -1.96 -71.49 -16.61
N LEU A 567 -2.65 -70.79 -15.70
CA LEU A 567 -3.83 -71.28 -14.96
C LEU A 567 -4.52 -70.05 -14.37
N ASN A 568 -5.71 -69.65 -14.85
CA ASN A 568 -7.04 -70.25 -14.58
C ASN A 568 -7.47 -70.12 -13.11
N LEU A 569 -8.22 -69.06 -12.79
CA LEU A 569 -9.63 -69.06 -12.33
C LEU A 569 -10.03 -67.66 -11.87
#